data_AF-A0A3B8XP05-F1
#
_entry.id   AF-A0A3B8XP05-F1
#
_cell.length_a   1.000
_cell.length_b   1.000
_cell.length_c   1.000
_cell.angle_alpha   90.00
_cell.angle_beta   90.00
_cell.angle_gamma   90.00
#
_symmetry.space_group_name_H-M   'P 1'
#
loop_
_entity.id
_entity.type
_entity.pdbx_description
1 polymer ?
#
loop_
_entity_poly.entity_id
_entity_poly.type
_entity_poly.pdbx_seq_one_letter_code
_entity_poly.pdbx_strand_id
1 'polypeptide(L)'
;YMISQGTGGGFGDPLDRKPEDVIRDLDEDLISHDVAWRIYRVVYDRDTLHVDTEATEEAREAMRRERIAKSKPFDAFCEGWVKDKPSGKVPYYGSWDDRSMVHAGSPDALHPAGQVNPPVIMPHPLQVKIDRLEAELAAARKKA
;
A
#
# COMPACT_ATOMS: atom_id res chain seq x y z
N TYR A 1 23.19 5.06 12.21
CA TYR A 1 21.79 5.25 12.64
C TYR A 1 21.08 5.96 11.50
N MET A 2 20.02 5.38 10.93
CA MET A 2 19.24 5.95 9.82
C MET A 2 17.94 6.46 10.40
N ILE A 3 17.63 7.74 10.19
CA ILE A 3 16.36 8.33 10.60
C ILE A 3 15.52 8.52 9.34
N SER A 4 14.38 7.87 9.28
CA SER A 4 13.35 8.15 8.26
C SER A 4 12.34 9.12 8.85
N GLN A 5 12.08 10.23 8.16
CA GLN A 5 11.02 11.17 8.49
C GLN A 5 9.89 11.02 7.46
N GLY A 6 8.65 11.16 7.90
CA GLY A 6 7.51 11.21 6.98
C GLY A 6 7.58 12.45 6.10
N THR A 7 7.01 12.36 4.89
CA THR A 7 6.85 13.49 3.97
C THR A 7 5.36 13.86 3.82
N GLY A 8 5.08 14.95 3.11
CA GLY A 8 3.71 15.36 2.78
C GLY A 8 3.06 14.46 1.72
N GLY A 9 1.72 14.47 1.67
CA GLY A 9 0.96 13.87 0.57
C GLY A 9 1.01 14.74 -0.69
N GLY A 10 0.82 14.12 -1.87
CA GLY A 10 0.71 14.83 -3.15
C GLY A 10 -0.71 15.34 -3.44
N PHE A 11 -0.84 16.20 -4.46
CA PHE A 11 -2.11 16.74 -4.93
C PHE A 11 -2.25 16.60 -6.46
N GLY A 12 -3.42 16.17 -6.93
CA GLY A 12 -3.74 16.03 -8.35
C GLY A 12 -3.29 14.70 -8.98
N ASP A 13 -3.59 14.51 -10.27
CA ASP A 13 -3.08 13.36 -11.05
C ASP A 13 -1.61 13.61 -11.43
N PRO A 14 -0.70 12.65 -11.18
CA PRO A 14 0.67 12.76 -11.65
C PRO A 14 0.84 13.04 -13.14
N LEU A 15 -0.08 12.57 -14.00
CA LEU A 15 -0.01 12.84 -15.45
C LEU A 15 -0.30 14.29 -15.83
N ASP A 16 -0.82 15.10 -14.91
CA ASP A 16 -1.12 16.51 -15.18
C ASP A 16 0.02 17.44 -14.73
N ARG A 17 1.06 16.88 -14.07
CA ARG A 17 2.28 17.65 -13.73
C ARG A 17 3.03 18.04 -15.00
N LYS A 18 3.54 19.27 -15.05
CA LYS A 18 4.35 19.74 -16.19
C LYS A 18 5.61 18.88 -16.32
N PRO A 19 5.94 18.36 -17.52
CA PRO A 19 7.13 17.54 -17.72
C PRO A 19 8.43 18.22 -17.26
N GLU A 20 8.54 19.53 -17.47
CA GLU A 20 9.72 20.33 -17.12
C GLU A 20 9.91 20.40 -15.59
N ASP A 21 8.81 20.47 -14.84
CA ASP A 21 8.87 20.45 -13.38
C ASP A 21 9.30 19.07 -12.86
N VAL A 22 8.94 17.98 -13.54
CA VAL A 22 9.39 16.62 -13.20
C VAL A 22 10.89 16.46 -13.48
N ILE A 23 11.37 17.02 -14.59
CA ILE A 23 12.82 17.02 -14.88
C ILE A 23 13.58 17.86 -13.86
N ARG A 24 13.06 19.02 -13.44
CA ARG A 24 13.67 19.78 -12.36
C ARG A 24 13.75 18.95 -11.07
N ASP A 25 12.68 18.25 -10.71
CA ASP A 25 12.68 17.37 -9.52
C ASP A 25 13.74 16.24 -9.64
N LEU A 26 13.98 15.76 -10.85
CA LEU A 26 14.99 14.73 -11.14
C LEU A 26 16.41 15.29 -11.07
N ASP A 27 16.65 16.48 -11.65
CA ASP A 27 17.93 17.18 -11.62
C ASP A 27 18.33 17.62 -10.20
N GLU A 28 17.34 17.92 -9.36
CA GLU A 28 17.52 18.23 -7.94
C GLU A 28 17.60 16.99 -7.02
N ASP A 29 17.71 15.78 -7.59
CA ASP A 29 17.78 14.49 -6.88
C ASP A 29 16.58 14.23 -5.92
N LEU A 30 15.44 14.88 -6.14
CA LEU A 30 14.22 14.69 -5.33
C LEU A 30 13.47 13.41 -5.73
N ILE A 31 13.63 13.00 -6.99
CA ILE A 31 13.07 11.76 -7.54
C ILE A 31 14.12 11.00 -8.33
N SER A 32 13.86 9.73 -8.63
CA SER A 32 14.71 8.92 -9.49
C SER A 32 14.19 8.87 -10.93
N HIS A 33 15.06 8.49 -11.87
CA HIS A 33 14.67 8.24 -13.26
C HIS A 33 13.49 7.25 -13.38
N ASP A 34 13.45 6.25 -12.50
CA ASP A 34 12.36 5.26 -12.44
C ASP A 34 11.03 5.92 -12.05
N VAL A 35 11.05 6.84 -11.08
CA VAL A 35 9.85 7.58 -10.65
C VAL A 35 9.36 8.51 -11.77
N ALA A 36 10.27 9.24 -12.44
CA ALA A 36 9.93 10.13 -13.55
C ALA A 36 9.14 9.39 -14.66
N TRP A 37 9.56 8.17 -15.00
CA TRP A 37 8.85 7.33 -15.96
C TRP A 37 7.60 6.66 -15.37
N ARG A 38 7.72 5.95 -14.24
CA ARG A 38 6.66 5.07 -13.73
C ARG A 38 5.44 5.83 -13.22
N ILE A 39 5.65 6.99 -12.61
CA ILE A 39 4.60 7.79 -11.98
C ILE A 39 4.12 8.90 -12.92
N TYR A 40 5.04 9.68 -13.50
CA TYR A 40 4.71 10.87 -14.28
C TYR A 40 4.68 10.67 -15.81
N ARG A 41 5.20 9.52 -16.29
CA ARG A 41 5.31 9.17 -17.72
C ARG A 41 6.03 10.23 -18.56
N VAL A 42 7.09 10.83 -18.00
CA VAL A 42 7.92 11.79 -18.73
C VAL A 42 9.01 11.06 -19.50
N VAL A 43 9.11 11.36 -20.79
CA VAL A 43 10.15 10.88 -21.70
C VAL A 43 11.14 12.01 -21.91
N TYR A 44 12.42 11.70 -21.76
CA TYR A 44 13.49 12.68 -21.84
C TYR A 44 14.80 11.98 -22.20
N ASP A 45 15.73 12.75 -22.75
CA ASP A 45 17.09 12.32 -22.98
C ASP A 45 17.85 12.25 -21.65
N ARG A 46 18.47 11.10 -21.34
CA ARG A 46 19.07 10.89 -20.02
C ARG A 46 20.38 11.63 -19.79
N ASP A 47 21.08 11.99 -20.86
CA ASP A 47 22.38 12.66 -20.76
C ASP A 47 22.21 14.19 -20.66
N THR A 48 21.19 14.73 -21.32
CA THR A 48 20.92 16.18 -21.41
C THR A 48 19.74 16.63 -20.57
N LEU A 49 18.91 15.69 -20.10
CA LEU A 49 17.66 15.93 -19.38
C LEU A 49 16.61 16.74 -20.14
N HIS A 50 16.75 16.89 -21.47
CA HIS A 50 15.72 17.56 -22.26
C HIS A 50 14.48 16.67 -22.43
N VAL A 51 13.32 17.25 -22.13
CA VAL A 51 12.01 16.61 -22.32
C VAL A 51 11.73 16.42 -23.81
N ASP A 52 11.30 15.20 -24.16
CA ASP A 52 10.62 14.94 -25.42
C ASP A 52 9.12 15.13 -25.19
N THR A 53 8.59 16.28 -25.63
CA THR A 53 7.20 16.66 -25.35
C THR A 53 6.21 15.80 -26.10
N GLU A 54 6.53 15.41 -27.34
CA GLU A 54 5.64 14.58 -28.17
C GLU A 54 5.59 13.16 -27.62
N ALA A 55 6.75 12.54 -27.37
CA ALA A 55 6.80 11.20 -26.80
C ALA A 55 6.21 11.14 -25.38
N THR A 56 6.35 12.21 -24.58
CA THR A 56 5.73 12.30 -23.26
C THR A 56 4.21 12.32 -23.36
N GLU A 57 3.63 13.10 -24.27
CA GLU A 57 2.18 13.15 -24.45
C GLU A 57 1.63 11.81 -24.92
N GLU A 58 2.30 11.17 -25.89
CA GLU A 58 1.94 9.82 -26.35
C GLU A 58 1.99 8.78 -25.21
N ALA A 59 3.03 8.83 -24.37
CA ALA A 59 3.19 7.93 -23.22
C ALA A 59 2.11 8.17 -22.15
N ARG A 60 1.71 9.43 -21.93
CA ARG A 60 0.63 9.79 -21.01
C ARG A 60 -0.73 9.31 -21.52
N GLU A 61 -1.02 9.54 -22.80
CA GLU A 61 -2.24 9.04 -23.43
C GLU A 61 -2.32 7.51 -23.42
N ALA A 62 -1.19 6.83 -23.65
CA ALA A 62 -1.11 5.38 -23.47
C ALA A 62 -1.42 4.96 -22.03
N MET A 63 -0.86 5.64 -21.02
CA MET A 63 -1.17 5.35 -19.62
C MET A 63 -2.65 5.61 -19.29
N ARG A 64 -3.27 6.66 -19.83
CA ARG A 64 -4.70 6.93 -19.63
C ARG A 64 -5.54 5.77 -20.19
N ARG A 65 -5.24 5.29 -21.40
CA ARG A 65 -5.89 4.10 -21.99
C ARG A 65 -5.68 2.84 -21.15
N GLU A 66 -4.47 2.61 -20.65
CA GLU A 66 -4.17 1.48 -19.76
C GLU A 66 -4.96 1.54 -18.44
N ARG A 67 -5.07 2.73 -17.83
CA ARG A 67 -5.85 2.95 -16.59
C ARG A 67 -7.32 2.64 -16.83
N ILE A 68 -7.89 3.09 -17.95
CA ILE A 68 -9.28 2.77 -18.33
C ILE A 68 -9.44 1.27 -18.54
N ALA A 69 -8.53 0.61 -19.27
CA ALA A 69 -8.61 -0.83 -19.54
C ALA A 69 -8.50 -1.70 -18.27
N LYS A 70 -7.74 -1.24 -17.26
CA LYS A 70 -7.62 -1.93 -15.96
C LYS A 70 -8.75 -1.59 -14.99
N SER A 71 -9.47 -0.51 -15.23
CA SER A 71 -10.55 -0.05 -14.36
C SER A 71 -11.77 -0.97 -14.45
N LYS A 72 -12.58 -0.95 -13.40
CA LYS A 72 -13.89 -1.60 -13.34
C LYS A 72 -14.92 -0.57 -12.92
N PRO A 73 -16.19 -0.70 -13.34
CA PRO A 73 -17.27 0.08 -12.73
C PRO A 73 -17.24 -0.04 -11.22
N PHE A 74 -17.58 1.05 -10.52
CA PHE A 74 -17.47 1.14 -9.07
C PHE A 74 -18.21 0.01 -8.34
N ASP A 75 -19.46 -0.26 -8.74
CA ASP A 75 -20.30 -1.29 -8.11
C ASP A 75 -19.68 -2.69 -8.27
N ALA A 76 -19.21 -3.02 -9.48
CA ALA A 76 -18.55 -4.30 -9.77
C ALA A 76 -17.22 -4.46 -9.01
N PHE A 77 -16.52 -3.37 -8.73
CA PHE A 77 -15.35 -3.39 -7.87
C PHE A 77 -15.74 -3.67 -6.41
N CYS A 78 -16.77 -2.98 -5.90
CA CYS A 78 -17.25 -3.13 -4.53
C CYS A 78 -17.72 -4.57 -4.24
N GLU A 79 -18.44 -5.21 -5.14
CA GLU A 79 -18.89 -6.61 -5.00
C GLU A 79 -17.72 -7.59 -4.77
N GLY A 80 -16.58 -7.37 -5.43
CA GLY A 80 -15.40 -8.22 -5.29
C GLY A 80 -14.49 -7.83 -4.11
N TRP A 81 -14.43 -6.54 -3.81
CA TRP A 81 -13.46 -5.96 -2.87
C TRP A 81 -13.98 -5.84 -1.44
N VAL A 82 -15.21 -5.37 -1.25
CA VAL A 82 -15.79 -5.15 0.09
C VAL A 82 -15.97 -6.52 0.76
N LYS A 83 -15.52 -6.62 2.01
CA LYS A 83 -15.65 -7.81 2.85
C LYS A 83 -16.35 -7.42 4.14
N ASP A 84 -17.21 -8.30 4.63
CA ASP A 84 -17.96 -8.08 5.87
C ASP A 84 -17.07 -8.03 7.11
N LYS A 85 -15.87 -8.63 7.03
CA LYS A 85 -14.92 -8.70 8.12
C LYS A 85 -13.49 -8.50 7.66
N PRO A 86 -12.61 -8.01 8.54
CA PRO A 86 -11.19 -7.94 8.25
C PRO A 86 -10.61 -9.34 8.01
N SER A 87 -9.44 -9.39 7.36
CA SER A 87 -8.69 -10.63 7.17
C SER A 87 -7.27 -10.47 7.69
N GLY A 88 -6.65 -11.58 8.10
CA GLY A 88 -5.26 -11.59 8.56
C GLY A 88 -5.09 -12.30 9.91
N LYS A 89 -3.95 -12.05 10.53
CA LYS A 89 -3.56 -12.59 11.84
C LYS A 89 -2.98 -11.48 12.73
N VAL A 90 -3.51 -10.27 12.62
CA VAL A 90 -3.12 -9.18 13.52
C VAL A 90 -3.98 -9.24 14.78
N PRO A 91 -3.43 -8.85 15.93
CA PRO A 91 -4.13 -8.97 17.20
C PRO A 91 -5.19 -7.87 17.40
N TYR A 92 -5.18 -6.81 16.60
CA TYR A 92 -6.17 -5.73 16.63
C TYR A 92 -6.42 -5.21 15.22
N TYR A 93 -7.69 -5.20 14.79
CA TYR A 93 -8.10 -4.71 13.48
C TYR A 93 -8.83 -3.36 13.56
N GLY A 94 -9.35 -3.00 14.73
CA GLY A 94 -10.16 -1.80 14.92
C GLY A 94 -11.60 -1.98 14.45
N SER A 95 -12.28 -0.87 14.21
CA SER A 95 -13.63 -0.87 13.64
C SER A 95 -13.58 -1.18 12.16
N TRP A 96 -14.62 -1.86 11.67
CA TRP A 96 -14.74 -2.23 10.26
C TRP A 96 -15.94 -1.52 9.64
N ASP A 97 -17.14 -2.03 9.88
CA ASP A 97 -18.39 -1.45 9.37
C ASP A 97 -19.09 -0.57 10.43
N ASP A 98 -19.22 -1.08 11.65
CA ASP A 98 -19.76 -0.30 12.77
C ASP A 98 -18.62 0.35 13.59
N ARG A 99 -18.69 1.67 13.75
CA ARG A 99 -17.74 2.45 14.57
C ARG A 99 -17.86 2.16 16.07
N SER A 100 -18.99 1.61 16.52
CA SER A 100 -19.22 1.26 17.92
C SER A 100 -18.58 -0.08 18.31
N MET A 101 -18.20 -0.89 17.32
CA MET A 101 -17.64 -2.24 17.50
C MET A 101 -16.24 -2.32 16.93
N VAL A 102 -15.41 -3.16 17.52
CA VAL A 102 -14.04 -3.41 17.08
C VAL A 102 -13.75 -4.91 17.01
N HIS A 103 -12.99 -5.30 15.98
CA HIS A 103 -12.47 -6.65 15.83
C HIS A 103 -11.11 -6.75 16.55
N ALA A 104 -11.01 -7.59 17.57
CA ALA A 104 -9.83 -7.73 18.41
C ALA A 104 -9.54 -9.21 18.74
N GLY A 105 -8.27 -9.61 18.73
CA GLY A 105 -7.82 -11.00 18.93
C GLY A 105 -8.05 -11.90 17.71
N SER A 106 -9.21 -11.83 17.06
CA SER A 106 -9.49 -12.49 15.79
C SER A 106 -10.48 -11.68 14.93
N PRO A 107 -10.55 -11.92 13.62
CA PRO A 107 -11.57 -11.31 12.77
C PRO A 107 -13.01 -11.60 13.18
N ASP A 108 -13.27 -12.65 13.94
CA ASP A 108 -14.63 -13.04 14.35
C ASP A 108 -14.98 -12.54 15.76
N ALA A 109 -14.00 -12.01 16.50
CA ALA A 109 -14.18 -11.53 17.87
C ALA A 109 -14.50 -10.03 17.88
N LEU A 110 -15.78 -9.72 18.08
CA LEU A 110 -16.34 -8.38 18.14
C LEU A 110 -16.48 -7.90 19.60
N HIS A 111 -15.98 -6.71 19.88
CA HIS A 111 -16.08 -6.05 21.17
C HIS A 111 -16.59 -4.62 21.02
N PRO A 112 -17.31 -4.04 22.00
CA PRO A 112 -17.60 -2.61 22.01
C PRO A 112 -16.29 -1.80 22.04
N ALA A 113 -16.18 -0.73 21.26
CA ALA A 113 -14.94 0.01 21.05
C ALA A 113 -14.28 0.53 22.34
N GLY A 114 -15.08 0.84 23.37
CA GLY A 114 -14.60 1.29 24.68
C GLY A 114 -14.32 0.17 25.70
N GLN A 115 -14.57 -1.10 25.36
CA GLN A 115 -14.56 -2.23 26.29
C GLN A 115 -13.90 -3.48 25.67
N VAL A 116 -12.74 -3.32 25.05
CA VAL A 116 -11.94 -4.46 24.57
C VAL A 116 -11.39 -5.21 25.79
N ASN A 117 -12.08 -6.28 26.18
CA ASN A 117 -11.73 -7.11 27.33
C ASN A 117 -11.66 -8.60 26.91
N PRO A 118 -10.51 -9.28 27.08
CA PRO A 118 -9.25 -8.78 27.63
C PRO A 118 -8.56 -7.75 26.70
N PRO A 119 -7.72 -6.85 27.25
CA PRO A 119 -6.97 -5.92 26.43
C PRO A 119 -6.06 -6.68 25.47
N VAL A 120 -5.88 -6.13 24.27
CA VAL A 120 -4.94 -6.70 23.29
C VAL A 120 -3.53 -6.35 23.73
N ILE A 121 -2.81 -7.35 24.27
CA ILE A 121 -1.41 -7.20 24.69
C ILE A 121 -0.52 -7.90 23.66
N MET A 122 0.55 -7.24 23.22
CA MET A 122 1.54 -7.91 22.38
C MET A 122 2.18 -9.06 23.18
N PRO A 123 2.23 -10.28 22.61
CA PRO A 123 2.89 -11.39 23.27
C PRO A 123 4.38 -11.10 23.45
N HIS A 124 4.94 -11.60 24.55
CA HIS A 124 6.37 -11.48 24.81
C HIS A 124 7.17 -12.12 23.65
N PRO A 125 8.25 -11.50 23.13
CA PRO A 125 8.97 -12.01 21.95
C PRO A 125 9.46 -13.46 22.09
N LEU A 126 9.83 -13.89 23.30
CA LEU A 126 10.20 -15.29 23.56
C LEU A 126 9.01 -16.25 23.43
N GLN A 127 7.81 -15.84 23.84
CA GLN A 127 6.62 -16.67 23.69
C GLN A 127 6.32 -16.89 22.20
N VAL A 128 6.38 -15.83 21.39
CA VAL A 128 6.21 -15.92 19.93
C VAL A 128 7.22 -16.91 19.31
N LYS A 129 8.47 -16.92 19.80
CA LYS A 129 9.50 -17.87 19.34
C LYS A 129 9.20 -19.30 19.75
N ILE A 130 8.74 -19.52 20.98
CA ILE A 130 8.36 -20.84 21.50
C ILE A 130 7.21 -21.40 20.68
N ASP A 131 6.11 -20.64 20.52
CA ASP A 131 4.92 -21.07 19.79
C ASP A 131 5.28 -21.48 18.34
N ARG A 132 6.17 -20.72 17.70
CA ARG A 132 6.69 -21.04 16.37
C ARG A 132 7.45 -22.37 16.34
N LEU A 133 8.39 -22.56 17.28
CA LEU A 133 9.20 -23.78 17.34
C LEU A 133 8.34 -25.02 17.64
N GLU A 134 7.34 -24.87 18.50
CA GLU A 134 6.38 -25.94 18.81
C GLU A 134 5.54 -26.31 17.58
N ALA A 135 5.10 -25.32 16.79
CA ALA A 135 4.39 -25.57 15.54
C ALA A 135 5.27 -26.28 14.49
N GLU A 136 6.53 -25.86 14.35
CA GLU A 136 7.52 -26.51 13.47
C GLU A 136 7.78 -27.96 13.91
N LEU A 137 7.97 -28.19 15.22
CA LEU A 137 8.18 -29.52 15.81
C LEU A 137 6.97 -30.42 15.59
N ALA A 138 5.75 -29.92 15.80
CA ALA A 138 4.52 -30.67 15.56
C ALA A 138 4.35 -31.05 14.08
N ALA A 139 4.68 -30.14 13.17
CA ALA A 139 4.65 -30.41 11.73
C ALA A 139 5.69 -31.45 11.31
N ALA A 140 6.91 -31.39 11.87
CA ALA A 140 7.96 -32.38 11.62
C ALA A 140 7.57 -33.77 12.16
N ARG A 141 7.00 -33.83 13.36
CA ARG A 141 6.52 -35.09 13.98
C ARG A 141 5.37 -35.74 13.22
N LYS A 142 4.54 -34.97 12.51
CA LYS A 142 3.47 -35.51 11.64
C LYS A 142 3.98 -36.06 10.29
N LYS A 143 5.21 -35.70 9.89
CA LYS A 143 5.83 -36.15 8.63
C LYS A 143 6.73 -37.38 8.80
N ALA A 144 7.07 -37.74 10.03
CA ALA A 144 7.79 -38.96 10.40
C ALA A 144 6.79 -40.11 10.64
#